data_AF-A0A9X9HVQ6-F1
#
_entry.id   AF-A0A9X9HVQ6-F1
#
_cell.length_a   1.000
_cell.length_b   1.000
_cell.length_c   1.000
_cell.angle_alpha   90.00
_cell.angle_beta   90.00
_cell.angle_gamma   90.00
#
_symmetry.space_group_name_H-M   'P 1'
#
loop_
_entity.id
_entity.type
_entity.pdbx_description
1 polymer ?
#
loop_
_entity_poly.entity_id
_entity_poly.type
_entity_poly.pdbx_seq_one_letter_code
_entity_poly.pdbx_strand_id
1 'polypeptide(L)'
;MANVKQQSATTELLNTTNTGSPIIVPLPPESRELTAGEISLAKLMFKDSIPYKKVRIVRGELLGMPDHSENAMTPFGEIHLPSKKYDEIKDFYNGSIEQKRWFIHEMAHVWQYFAMDICVACRGVDIAMKGGYSQKHPSGRLMAYAYDLLGVDARKEFKDFNIEQQADIICHYYLAVYHKNYSVNQTQFPTLLAQQTRREYILRRFLKNPMDKNLKSIEWNWGRNDQNKSILGRAVNQKFYRRGTKFYSF
;
A
#
# COMPACT_ATOMS: atom_id res chain seq x y z
N MET A 1 3.67 19.71 19.45
CA MET A 1 2.73 18.67 19.90
C MET A 1 1.33 19.17 19.57
N ALA A 2 0.73 18.69 18.48
CA ALA A 2 -0.62 19.09 18.11
C ALA A 2 -1.62 18.19 18.86
N ASN A 3 -2.45 18.80 19.72
CA ASN A 3 -3.57 18.11 20.36
C ASN A 3 -4.58 17.70 19.29
N VAL A 4 -4.64 16.41 18.98
CA VAL A 4 -5.72 15.83 18.17
C VAL A 4 -6.97 15.85 19.05
N LYS A 5 -7.86 16.83 18.85
CA LYS A 5 -9.17 16.84 19.51
C LYS A 5 -9.99 15.69 18.95
N GLN A 6 -10.15 14.64 19.74
CA GLN A 6 -11.20 13.64 19.53
C GLN A 6 -12.54 14.38 19.61
N GLN A 7 -13.34 14.31 18.55
CA GLN A 7 -14.69 14.88 18.54
C GLN A 7 -15.61 13.91 19.29
N SER A 8 -16.17 14.38 20.40
CA SER A 8 -17.17 13.64 21.18
C SER A 8 -18.50 14.37 21.06
N ALA A 9 -19.58 13.66 20.74
CA ALA A 9 -20.93 14.21 20.81
C ALA A 9 -21.56 13.82 22.14
N THR A 10 -22.05 14.81 22.88
CA THR A 10 -22.83 14.59 24.12
C THR A 10 -24.27 14.31 23.71
N THR A 11 -24.77 13.09 23.95
CA THR A 11 -26.19 12.79 23.74
C THR A 11 -26.86 12.79 25.11
N GLU A 12 -27.73 13.77 25.39
CA GLU A 12 -28.59 13.74 26.57
C GLU A 12 -29.82 12.88 26.27
N LEU A 13 -29.84 11.65 26.79
CA LEU A 13 -31.07 10.87 26.87
C LEU A 13 -31.96 11.50 27.94
N LEU A 14 -32.98 12.25 27.52
CA LEU A 14 -34.04 12.75 28.39
C LEU A 14 -34.90 11.55 28.86
N ASN A 15 -34.39 10.80 29.85
CA ASN A 15 -35.21 9.99 30.72
C ASN A 15 -35.32 10.71 32.06
N THR A 16 -36.56 11.08 32.42
CA THR A 16 -36.94 11.81 33.62
C THR A 16 -36.76 10.94 34.87
N THR A 17 -35.51 10.57 35.19
CA THR A 17 -34.99 10.07 36.48
C THR A 17 -33.59 9.50 36.20
N ASN A 18 -32.51 10.29 36.27
CA ASN A 18 -31.18 9.72 36.48
C ASN A 18 -30.14 10.77 36.90
N THR A 19 -29.57 10.58 38.08
CA THR A 19 -28.35 11.18 38.61
C THR A 19 -27.10 10.57 37.97
N GLY A 20 -27.09 10.38 36.64
CA GLY A 20 -26.01 9.75 35.91
C GLY A 20 -25.18 10.77 35.15
N SER A 21 -23.85 10.74 35.32
CA SER A 21 -22.93 11.52 34.46
C SER A 21 -23.14 11.15 32.99
N PRO A 22 -23.02 12.11 32.05
CA PRO A 22 -23.23 11.85 30.63
C PRO A 22 -22.29 10.74 30.13
N ILE A 23 -22.85 9.75 29.43
CA ILE A 23 -22.09 8.70 28.78
C ILE A 23 -21.43 9.31 27.53
N ILE A 24 -20.11 9.38 27.52
CA ILE A 24 -19.36 9.77 26.32
C ILE A 24 -19.42 8.61 25.35
N VAL A 25 -20.22 8.73 24.30
CA VAL A 25 -20.22 7.79 23.17
C VAL A 25 -19.21 8.29 22.14
N PRO A 26 -18.15 7.52 21.83
CA PRO A 26 -17.25 7.88 20.74
C PRO A 26 -18.04 7.99 19.44
N LEU A 27 -17.89 9.10 18.72
CA LEU A 27 -18.45 9.20 17.37
C LEU A 27 -17.77 8.14 16.50
N PRO A 28 -18.52 7.53 15.57
CA PRO A 28 -17.91 6.65 14.59
C PRO A 28 -16.84 7.42 13.79
N PRO A 29 -15.82 6.72 13.27
CA PRO A 29 -14.86 7.26 12.33
C PRO A 29 -15.49 8.21 11.31
N GLU A 30 -14.91 9.39 11.13
CA GLU A 30 -15.21 10.15 9.95
C GLU A 30 -14.70 9.38 8.73
N SER A 31 -15.60 9.06 7.80
CA SER A 31 -15.28 8.26 6.61
C SER A 31 -16.13 8.65 5.43
N ARG A 32 -15.62 8.41 4.21
CA ARG A 32 -16.30 8.68 2.95
C ARG A 32 -16.20 7.51 1.97
N GLU A 33 -17.12 7.49 1.01
CA GLU A 33 -17.04 6.57 -0.13
C GLU A 33 -15.97 7.05 -1.12
N LEU A 34 -15.58 6.17 -2.04
CA LEU A 34 -14.79 6.56 -3.20
C LEU A 34 -15.60 7.48 -4.11
N THR A 35 -14.97 8.53 -4.63
CA THR A 35 -15.57 9.37 -5.68
C THR A 35 -15.70 8.57 -6.99
N ALA A 36 -16.57 9.01 -7.90
CA ALA A 36 -16.66 8.40 -9.23
C ALA A 36 -15.32 8.45 -10.00
N GLY A 37 -14.53 9.51 -9.80
CA GLY A 37 -13.19 9.64 -10.35
C GLY A 37 -12.21 8.64 -9.75
N GLU A 38 -12.22 8.46 -8.42
CA GLU A 38 -11.39 7.48 -7.71
C GLU A 38 -11.72 6.04 -8.14
N ILE A 39 -13.00 5.71 -8.31
CA ILE A 39 -13.42 4.42 -8.85
C ILE A 39 -12.90 4.24 -10.28
N SER A 40 -13.03 5.25 -11.13
CA SER A 40 -12.54 5.20 -12.51
C SER A 40 -11.03 5.02 -12.57
N LEU A 41 -10.29 5.69 -11.69
CA LEU A 41 -8.85 5.57 -11.52
C LEU A 41 -8.45 4.15 -11.09
N ALA A 42 -9.11 3.59 -10.07
CA ALA A 42 -8.84 2.24 -9.60
C ALA A 42 -9.15 1.17 -10.67
N LYS A 43 -10.24 1.36 -11.43
CA LYS A 43 -10.63 0.45 -12.51
C LYS A 43 -9.59 0.30 -13.61
N LEU A 44 -8.70 1.27 -13.81
CA LEU A 44 -7.56 1.16 -14.74
C LEU A 44 -6.67 -0.04 -14.43
N MET A 45 -6.53 -0.39 -13.15
CA MET A 45 -5.67 -1.46 -12.67
C MET A 45 -6.46 -2.69 -12.23
N PHE A 46 -7.54 -2.49 -11.47
CA PHE A 46 -8.24 -3.57 -10.79
C PHE A 46 -9.53 -4.01 -11.48
N LYS A 47 -9.94 -3.36 -12.58
CA LYS A 47 -11.18 -3.67 -13.31
C LYS A 47 -12.37 -3.78 -12.35
N ASP A 48 -13.22 -4.80 -12.48
CA ASP A 48 -14.35 -5.04 -11.57
C ASP A 48 -14.03 -6.06 -10.46
N SER A 49 -12.74 -6.31 -10.15
CA SER A 49 -12.34 -7.27 -9.10
C SER A 49 -12.57 -6.79 -7.67
N ILE A 50 -12.86 -5.51 -7.49
CA ILE A 50 -13.11 -4.90 -6.18
C ILE A 50 -14.59 -4.49 -6.09
N PRO A 51 -15.28 -4.79 -4.99
CA PRO A 51 -16.63 -4.26 -4.74
C PRO A 51 -16.54 -2.80 -4.30
N TYR A 52 -16.25 -1.88 -5.23
CA TYR A 52 -15.94 -0.47 -4.92
C TYR A 52 -16.93 0.26 -4.00
N LYS A 53 -18.22 -0.08 -4.06
CA LYS A 53 -19.25 0.48 -3.17
C LYS A 53 -19.04 0.16 -1.68
N LYS A 54 -18.26 -0.88 -1.37
CA LYS A 54 -17.91 -1.27 0.01
C LYS A 54 -16.66 -0.56 0.52
N VAL A 55 -15.88 0.05 -0.37
CA VAL A 55 -14.60 0.65 0.00
C VAL A 55 -14.84 2.01 0.65
N ARG A 56 -14.19 2.22 1.78
CA ARG A 56 -14.25 3.46 2.55
C ARG A 56 -12.86 4.06 2.66
N ILE A 57 -12.79 5.38 2.65
CA ILE A 57 -11.61 6.14 3.06
C ILE A 57 -11.94 6.70 4.44
N VAL A 58 -11.09 6.39 5.42
CA VAL A 58 -11.30 6.68 6.84
C VAL A 58 -10.29 7.72 7.29
N ARG A 59 -10.74 8.68 8.09
CA ARG A 59 -9.93 9.73 8.69
C ARG A 59 -9.20 9.19 9.92
N GLY A 60 -7.93 8.84 9.73
CA GLY A 60 -7.10 8.28 10.80
C GLY A 60 -7.57 6.90 11.24
N GLU A 61 -7.59 6.71 12.56
CA GLU A 61 -7.93 5.47 13.25
C GLU A 61 -6.89 4.35 13.14
N LEU A 62 -7.23 3.11 13.51
CA LEU A 62 -6.26 2.02 13.72
C LEU A 62 -5.25 2.35 14.84
N LEU A 63 -5.77 2.71 16.02
CA LEU A 63 -4.97 3.11 17.20
C LEU A 63 -4.01 4.29 16.93
N GLY A 64 -4.35 5.17 15.98
CA GLY A 64 -3.54 6.34 15.63
C GLY A 64 -2.30 6.02 14.79
N MET A 65 -2.13 4.78 14.36
CA MET A 65 -0.97 4.34 13.58
C MET A 65 -0.75 5.14 12.27
N PRO A 66 -1.79 5.50 11.49
CA PRO A 66 -1.62 6.33 10.30
C PRO A 66 -1.07 7.73 10.63
N ASP A 67 -1.56 8.35 11.71
CA ASP A 67 -1.10 9.67 12.15
C ASP A 67 0.34 9.63 12.69
N HIS A 68 0.70 8.56 13.41
CA HIS A 68 2.06 8.39 13.95
C HIS A 68 3.10 8.08 12.87
N SER A 69 2.73 7.31 11.85
CA SER A 69 3.62 6.96 10.74
C SER A 69 3.61 8.00 9.61
N GLU A 70 2.66 8.95 9.66
CA GLU A 70 2.31 9.87 8.57
C GLU A 70 2.01 9.14 7.24
N ASN A 71 1.57 7.89 7.31
CA ASN A 71 1.32 7.04 6.15
C ASN A 71 -0.04 6.34 6.22
N ALA A 72 -0.57 5.92 5.08
CA ALA A 72 -1.85 5.23 5.00
C ALA A 72 -1.72 3.76 5.43
N MET A 73 -2.82 3.17 5.87
CA MET A 73 -2.90 1.74 6.19
C MET A 73 -4.22 1.16 5.70
N THR A 74 -4.17 -0.01 5.05
CA THR A 74 -5.36 -0.66 4.46
C THR A 74 -5.50 -2.12 4.94
N PRO A 75 -5.70 -2.37 6.24
CA PRO A 75 -5.68 -3.72 6.82
C PRO A 75 -6.90 -4.58 6.49
N PHE A 76 -8.07 -3.96 6.28
CA PHE A 76 -9.38 -4.63 6.21
C PHE A 76 -10.23 -4.20 5.00
N GLY A 77 -9.59 -3.72 3.94
CA GLY A 77 -10.29 -3.28 2.71
C GLY A 77 -10.85 -1.86 2.75
N GLU A 78 -10.68 -1.16 3.87
CA GLU A 78 -10.84 0.30 4.01
C GLU A 78 -9.47 0.98 4.11
N ILE A 79 -9.37 2.20 3.58
CA ILE A 79 -8.12 2.96 3.50
C ILE A 79 -8.10 3.97 4.64
N HIS A 80 -7.27 3.73 5.66
CA HIS A 80 -7.05 4.69 6.75
C HIS A 80 -5.96 5.68 6.35
N LEU A 81 -6.34 6.93 6.09
CA LEU A 81 -5.38 7.99 5.81
C LEU A 81 -4.98 8.68 7.13
N PRO A 82 -3.76 9.25 7.22
CA PRO A 82 -3.47 10.23 8.25
C PRO A 82 -4.55 11.32 8.25
N SER A 83 -5.02 11.71 9.44
CA SER A 83 -6.13 12.66 9.64
C SER A 83 -5.93 13.94 8.82
N LYS A 84 -4.73 14.49 8.84
CA LYS A 84 -4.36 15.68 8.04
C LYS A 84 -4.49 15.44 6.53
N LYS A 85 -4.10 14.26 6.04
CA LYS A 85 -4.17 13.91 4.61
C LYS A 85 -5.59 13.65 4.15
N TYR A 86 -6.42 13.06 5.01
CA TYR A 86 -7.87 12.95 4.76
C TYR A 86 -8.54 14.33 4.64
N ASP A 87 -8.13 15.28 5.48
CA ASP A 87 -8.66 16.65 5.45
C ASP A 87 -8.23 17.40 4.19
N GLU A 88 -6.98 17.23 3.75
CA GLU A 88 -6.41 17.86 2.55
C GLU A 88 -6.93 17.23 1.24
N ILE A 89 -7.08 15.90 1.19
CA ILE A 89 -7.32 15.15 -0.05
C ILE A 89 -8.77 14.68 -0.12
N LYS A 90 -9.61 15.51 -0.76
CA LYS A 90 -11.03 15.18 -0.97
C LYS A 90 -11.31 14.34 -2.21
N ASP A 91 -10.37 14.29 -3.15
CA ASP A 91 -10.47 13.48 -4.37
C ASP A 91 -9.07 13.16 -4.93
N PHE A 92 -8.70 11.87 -4.97
CA PHE A 92 -7.42 11.45 -5.55
C PHE A 92 -7.40 11.57 -7.08
N TYR A 93 -8.56 11.56 -7.75
CA TYR A 93 -8.61 11.65 -9.22
C TYR A 93 -8.14 13.01 -9.75
N ASN A 94 -8.49 14.10 -9.08
CA ASN A 94 -7.99 15.43 -9.42
C ASN A 94 -6.66 15.80 -8.71
N GLY A 95 -6.13 14.88 -7.89
CA GLY A 95 -4.87 15.07 -7.18
C GLY A 95 -3.63 15.02 -8.08
N SER A 96 -2.49 15.31 -7.45
CA SER A 96 -1.17 15.18 -8.07
C SER A 96 -0.88 13.74 -8.49
N ILE A 97 0.12 13.55 -9.36
CA ILE A 97 0.52 12.20 -9.80
C ILE A 97 0.95 11.34 -8.61
N GLU A 98 1.60 11.93 -7.61
CA GLU A 98 1.98 11.22 -6.37
C GLU A 98 0.78 10.84 -5.52
N GLN A 99 -0.25 11.69 -5.45
CA GLN A 99 -1.50 11.33 -4.75
C GLN A 99 -2.20 10.16 -5.46
N LYS A 100 -2.26 10.19 -6.81
CA LYS A 100 -2.80 9.07 -7.60
C LYS A 100 -1.99 7.79 -7.42
N ARG A 101 -0.66 7.90 -7.41
CA ARG A 101 0.27 6.79 -7.15
C ARG A 101 -0.03 6.16 -5.80
N TRP A 102 -0.09 6.98 -4.75
CA TRP A 102 -0.39 6.54 -3.39
C TRP A 102 -1.75 5.85 -3.30
N PHE A 103 -2.79 6.43 -3.90
CA PHE A 103 -4.11 5.82 -3.95
C PHE A 103 -4.11 4.45 -4.66
N ILE A 104 -3.41 4.31 -5.79
CA ILE A 104 -3.31 3.03 -6.49
C ILE A 104 -2.57 1.97 -5.65
N HIS A 105 -1.58 2.37 -4.85
CA HIS A 105 -0.92 1.48 -3.89
C HIS A 105 -1.89 0.98 -2.83
N GLU A 106 -2.61 1.88 -2.16
CA GLU A 106 -3.61 1.50 -1.15
C GLU A 106 -4.73 0.64 -1.75
N MET A 107 -5.19 0.95 -2.96
CA MET A 107 -6.17 0.14 -3.68
C MET A 107 -5.65 -1.27 -4.02
N ALA A 108 -4.33 -1.48 -4.12
CA ALA A 108 -3.77 -2.82 -4.26
C ALA A 108 -3.96 -3.65 -2.98
N HIS A 109 -3.90 -3.03 -1.80
CA HIS A 109 -4.24 -3.70 -0.54
C HIS A 109 -5.74 -3.98 -0.42
N VAL A 110 -6.60 -3.05 -0.87
CA VAL A 110 -8.05 -3.29 -0.99
C VAL A 110 -8.32 -4.49 -1.91
N TRP A 111 -7.63 -4.56 -3.04
CA TRP A 111 -7.70 -5.69 -3.98
C TRP A 111 -7.23 -7.00 -3.34
N GLN A 112 -6.11 -7.00 -2.62
CA GLN A 112 -5.61 -8.17 -1.90
C GLN A 112 -6.63 -8.68 -0.88
N TYR A 113 -7.29 -7.78 -0.17
CA TYR A 113 -8.34 -8.13 0.79
C TYR A 113 -9.56 -8.76 0.08
N PHE A 114 -10.22 -8.04 -0.83
CA PHE A 114 -11.49 -8.50 -1.42
C PHE A 114 -11.33 -9.57 -2.51
N ALA A 115 -10.37 -9.42 -3.41
CA ALA A 115 -10.24 -10.31 -4.57
C ALA A 115 -9.41 -11.55 -4.24
N MET A 116 -8.34 -11.39 -3.45
CA MET A 116 -7.40 -12.47 -3.13
C MET A 116 -7.65 -13.15 -1.78
N ASP A 117 -8.56 -12.62 -0.97
CA ASP A 117 -8.88 -13.16 0.36
C ASP A 117 -7.62 -13.26 1.24
N ILE A 118 -6.82 -12.19 1.23
CA ILE A 118 -5.60 -12.06 2.03
C ILE A 118 -5.95 -11.29 3.30
N CYS A 119 -5.59 -11.83 4.47
CA CYS A 119 -5.51 -11.04 5.70
C CYS A 119 -4.34 -10.06 5.58
N VAL A 120 -4.60 -8.87 5.03
CA VAL A 120 -3.59 -7.83 4.79
C VAL A 120 -2.95 -7.41 6.11
N ALA A 121 -3.75 -7.24 7.18
CA ALA A 121 -3.26 -6.99 8.52
C ALA A 121 -2.24 -8.05 9.00
N CYS A 122 -2.58 -9.34 8.90
CA CYS A 122 -1.71 -10.43 9.31
C CYS A 122 -0.39 -10.44 8.53
N ARG A 123 -0.47 -10.21 7.21
CA ARG A 123 0.72 -10.14 6.35
C ARG A 123 1.58 -8.91 6.63
N GLY A 124 0.97 -7.77 6.93
CA GLY A 124 1.68 -6.56 7.38
C GLY A 124 2.41 -6.80 8.69
N VAL A 125 1.77 -7.43 9.68
CA VAL A 125 2.41 -7.82 10.95
C VAL A 125 3.57 -8.79 10.72
N ASP A 126 3.40 -9.82 9.89
CA ASP A 126 4.47 -10.76 9.55
C ASP A 126 5.67 -10.05 8.90
N ILE A 127 5.43 -9.12 7.98
CA ILE A 127 6.47 -8.27 7.38
C ILE A 127 7.17 -7.43 8.45
N ALA A 128 6.42 -6.80 9.35
CA ALA A 128 6.96 -5.99 10.43
C ALA A 128 7.85 -6.81 11.37
N MET A 129 7.41 -7.99 11.79
CA MET A 129 8.16 -8.91 12.67
C MET A 129 9.48 -9.39 12.04
N LYS A 130 9.52 -9.54 10.72
CA LYS A 130 10.72 -9.86 9.95
C LYS A 130 11.61 -8.64 9.66
N GLY A 131 11.26 -7.47 10.20
CA GLY A 131 11.99 -6.22 10.02
C GLY A 131 11.79 -5.56 8.66
N GLY A 132 10.73 -5.91 7.93
CA GLY A 132 10.45 -5.38 6.60
C GLY A 132 10.33 -3.86 6.52
N TYR A 133 9.77 -3.25 7.57
CA TYR A 133 9.57 -1.80 7.67
C TYR A 133 10.67 -1.06 8.44
N SER A 134 11.68 -1.77 8.98
CA SER A 134 12.76 -1.18 9.78
C SER A 134 14.15 -1.38 9.17
N GLN A 135 14.37 -2.49 8.47
CA GLN A 135 15.64 -2.82 7.83
C GLN A 135 15.70 -2.30 6.40
N LYS A 136 16.85 -1.74 6.02
CA LYS A 136 17.10 -1.24 4.67
C LYS A 136 17.89 -2.24 3.84
N HIS A 137 17.42 -2.46 2.61
CA HIS A 137 18.13 -3.14 1.54
C HIS A 137 19.37 -2.32 1.11
N PRO A 138 20.42 -2.93 0.53
CA PRO A 138 21.58 -2.20 -0.01
C PRO A 138 21.22 -1.10 -1.03
N SER A 139 20.04 -1.18 -1.64
CA SER A 139 19.49 -0.12 -2.49
C SER A 139 18.97 1.10 -1.73
N GLY A 140 18.90 1.04 -0.39
CA GLY A 140 18.35 2.06 0.49
C GLY A 140 16.86 1.93 0.79
N ARG A 141 16.11 1.06 0.06
CA ARG A 141 14.69 0.78 0.33
C ARG A 141 14.50 0.01 1.61
N LEU A 142 13.38 0.21 2.27
CA LEU A 142 12.89 -0.75 3.26
C LEU A 142 12.70 -2.13 2.61
N MET A 143 13.05 -3.19 3.34
CA MET A 143 13.02 -4.57 2.83
C MET A 143 11.64 -5.00 2.34
N ALA A 144 10.57 -4.47 2.94
CA ALA A 144 9.20 -4.71 2.52
C ALA A 144 8.94 -4.28 1.06
N TYR A 145 9.65 -3.26 0.55
CA TYR A 145 9.44 -2.65 -0.76
C TYR A 145 10.58 -2.94 -1.76
N ALA A 146 11.66 -3.56 -1.29
CA ALA A 146 12.83 -3.83 -2.11
C ALA A 146 12.58 -5.00 -3.07
N TYR A 147 12.63 -4.76 -4.38
CA TYR A 147 12.60 -5.80 -5.41
C TYR A 147 13.43 -5.37 -6.62
N ASP A 148 13.93 -6.34 -7.38
CA ASP A 148 14.66 -6.14 -8.65
C ASP A 148 14.28 -7.21 -9.66
N LEU A 149 13.39 -6.84 -10.60
CA LEU A 149 12.84 -7.78 -11.58
C LEU A 149 13.86 -8.23 -12.64
N LEU A 150 14.97 -7.51 -12.81
CA LEU A 150 16.02 -7.89 -13.77
C LEU A 150 17.20 -8.60 -13.10
N GLY A 151 17.34 -8.45 -11.77
CA GLY A 151 18.37 -9.11 -10.98
C GLY A 151 17.84 -10.29 -10.18
N VAL A 152 17.91 -10.18 -8.85
CA VAL A 152 17.66 -11.29 -7.92
C VAL A 152 16.25 -11.87 -8.00
N ASP A 153 15.26 -11.10 -8.47
CA ASP A 153 13.87 -11.53 -8.61
C ASP A 153 13.50 -11.92 -10.05
N ALA A 154 14.46 -12.03 -10.98
CA ALA A 154 14.19 -12.32 -12.39
C ALA A 154 13.52 -13.67 -12.66
N ARG A 155 13.47 -14.58 -11.67
CA ARG A 155 12.76 -15.87 -11.77
C ARG A 155 11.46 -15.93 -10.98
N LYS A 156 11.14 -14.89 -10.20
CA LYS A 156 9.89 -14.84 -9.42
C LYS A 156 8.68 -14.59 -10.32
N GLU A 157 7.56 -15.17 -9.93
CA GLU A 157 6.23 -14.84 -10.40
C GLU A 157 5.56 -13.83 -9.46
N PHE A 158 4.44 -13.22 -9.89
CA PHE A 158 3.76 -12.17 -9.12
C PHE A 158 3.38 -12.60 -7.69
N LYS A 159 2.93 -13.86 -7.53
CA LYS A 159 2.58 -14.44 -6.23
C LYS A 159 3.76 -14.59 -5.27
N ASP A 160 5.00 -14.61 -5.75
CA ASP A 160 6.20 -14.82 -4.93
C ASP A 160 6.66 -13.53 -4.23
N PHE A 161 6.06 -12.40 -4.59
CA PHE A 161 6.28 -11.11 -3.94
C PHE A 161 5.37 -10.95 -2.74
N ASN A 162 5.86 -10.27 -1.71
CA ASN A 162 5.04 -9.93 -0.54
C ASN A 162 3.96 -8.90 -0.92
N ILE A 163 3.03 -8.62 0.01
CA ILE A 163 1.89 -7.75 -0.27
C ILE A 163 2.29 -6.30 -0.64
N GLU A 164 3.38 -5.76 -0.07
CA GLU A 164 3.90 -4.42 -0.37
C GLU A 164 4.60 -4.38 -1.73
N GLN A 165 5.44 -5.38 -2.02
CA GLN A 165 6.08 -5.53 -3.32
C GLN A 165 5.05 -5.71 -4.44
N GLN A 166 3.99 -6.48 -4.21
CA GLN A 166 2.90 -6.63 -5.19
C GLN A 166 2.22 -5.28 -5.46
N ALA A 167 1.90 -4.52 -4.41
CA ALA A 167 1.30 -3.19 -4.52
C ALA A 167 2.19 -2.23 -5.30
N ASP A 168 3.48 -2.19 -4.97
CA ASP A 168 4.49 -1.39 -5.69
C ASP A 168 4.63 -1.82 -7.16
N ILE A 169 4.63 -3.12 -7.45
CA ILE A 169 4.78 -3.63 -8.82
C ILE A 169 3.61 -3.16 -9.70
N ILE A 170 2.38 -3.24 -9.18
CA ILE A 170 1.16 -2.74 -9.82
C ILE A 170 1.23 -1.22 -9.99
N CYS A 171 1.57 -0.50 -8.93
CA CYS A 171 1.62 0.95 -8.90
C CYS A 171 2.65 1.52 -9.90
N HIS A 172 3.82 0.92 -9.96
CA HIS A 172 4.84 1.31 -10.92
C HIS A 172 4.47 0.98 -12.38
N TYR A 173 3.68 -0.09 -12.62
CA TYR A 173 3.11 -0.33 -13.95
C TYR A 173 2.14 0.79 -14.34
N TYR A 174 1.27 1.19 -13.42
CA TYR A 174 0.34 2.31 -13.61
C TYR A 174 1.11 3.59 -13.97
N LEU A 175 2.18 3.92 -13.25
CA LEU A 175 3.01 5.09 -13.57
C LEU A 175 3.66 4.99 -14.96
N ALA A 176 4.24 3.84 -15.30
CA ALA A 176 4.90 3.63 -16.60
C ALA A 176 3.94 3.83 -17.79
N VAL A 177 2.70 3.37 -17.63
CA VAL A 177 1.69 3.36 -18.70
C VAL A 177 0.95 4.69 -18.79
N TYR A 178 0.45 5.21 -17.67
CA TYR A 178 -0.45 6.37 -17.65
C TYR A 178 0.27 7.70 -17.39
N HIS A 179 1.49 7.67 -16.87
CA HIS A 179 2.26 8.85 -16.46
C HIS A 179 3.71 8.80 -16.96
N LYS A 180 3.93 8.34 -18.19
CA LYS A 180 5.28 8.14 -18.75
C LYS A 180 6.18 9.37 -18.63
N ASN A 181 5.68 10.57 -18.95
CA ASN A 181 6.47 11.82 -18.86
C ASN A 181 6.92 12.09 -17.42
N TYR A 182 6.06 11.81 -16.44
CA TYR A 182 6.41 11.90 -15.04
C TYR A 182 7.49 10.88 -14.65
N SER A 183 7.36 9.63 -15.12
CA SER A 183 8.36 8.58 -14.88
C SER A 183 9.71 8.88 -15.54
N VAL A 184 9.74 9.52 -16.70
CA VAL A 184 11.00 9.90 -17.39
C VAL A 184 11.70 11.06 -16.67
N ASN A 185 10.94 12.05 -16.21
CA ASN A 185 11.50 13.28 -15.65
C ASN A 185 11.89 13.16 -14.18
N GLN A 186 11.44 12.11 -13.49
CA GLN A 186 11.87 11.82 -12.15
C GLN A 186 13.21 11.08 -12.16
N THR A 187 14.24 11.70 -11.57
CA THR A 187 15.64 11.22 -11.51
C THR A 187 15.81 9.82 -10.91
N GLN A 188 14.76 9.25 -10.31
CA GLN A 188 14.76 8.00 -9.56
C GLN A 188 14.04 6.84 -10.28
N PHE A 189 13.43 7.10 -11.45
CA PHE A 189 12.65 6.10 -12.20
C PHE A 189 13.22 5.61 -13.55
N PRO A 190 14.50 5.85 -13.94
CA PRO A 190 15.08 5.11 -15.09
C PRO A 190 14.97 3.59 -14.94
N THR A 191 15.06 3.09 -13.70
CA THR A 191 14.88 1.66 -13.37
C THR A 191 13.44 1.19 -13.55
N LEU A 192 12.44 2.04 -13.30
CA LEU A 192 11.03 1.69 -13.46
C LEU A 192 10.70 1.40 -14.92
N LEU A 193 11.17 2.26 -15.83
CA LEU A 193 11.00 2.07 -17.27
C LEU A 193 11.87 0.91 -17.80
N ALA A 194 13.12 0.79 -17.34
CA ALA A 194 13.99 -0.32 -17.75
C ALA A 194 13.42 -1.70 -17.37
N GLN A 195 12.72 -1.80 -16.24
CA GLN A 195 12.10 -3.04 -15.78
C GLN A 195 10.69 -3.27 -16.38
N GLN A 196 10.15 -2.35 -17.19
CA GLN A 196 8.75 -2.37 -17.61
C GLN A 196 8.36 -3.63 -18.39
N THR A 197 9.19 -4.08 -19.35
CA THR A 197 8.92 -5.33 -20.09
C THR A 197 8.81 -6.54 -19.16
N ARG A 198 9.69 -6.62 -18.15
CA ARG A 198 9.65 -7.72 -17.18
C ARG A 198 8.46 -7.59 -16.22
N ARG A 199 8.09 -6.36 -15.86
CA ARG A 199 6.91 -6.05 -15.06
C ARG A 199 5.63 -6.48 -15.76
N GLU A 200 5.49 -6.17 -17.04
CA GLU A 200 4.39 -6.64 -17.90
C GLU A 200 4.30 -8.16 -17.92
N TYR A 201 5.43 -8.84 -18.08
CA TYR A 201 5.46 -10.30 -18.03
C TYR A 201 4.99 -10.85 -16.68
N ILE A 202 5.45 -10.29 -15.56
CA ILE A 202 5.04 -10.75 -14.22
C ILE A 202 3.56 -10.44 -13.98
N LEU A 203 3.07 -9.29 -14.43
CA LEU A 203 1.67 -8.88 -14.30
C LEU A 203 0.75 -9.49 -15.37
N ARG A 204 1.24 -10.29 -16.33
CA ARG A 204 0.43 -10.81 -17.46
C ARG A 204 -0.89 -11.45 -17.03
N ARG A 205 -0.89 -12.18 -15.91
CA ARG A 205 -2.09 -12.82 -15.35
C ARG A 205 -3.01 -11.81 -14.70
N PHE A 206 -2.46 -10.87 -13.93
CA PHE A 206 -3.19 -9.77 -13.30
C PHE A 206 -3.86 -8.86 -14.34
N LEU A 207 -3.12 -8.40 -15.35
CA LEU A 207 -3.62 -7.55 -16.43
C LEU A 207 -4.69 -8.25 -17.25
N LYS A 208 -4.61 -9.58 -17.42
CA LYS A 208 -5.65 -10.38 -18.06
C LYS A 208 -6.88 -10.48 -17.16
N ASN A 209 -6.72 -10.99 -15.94
CA ASN A 209 -7.78 -11.24 -14.99
C ASN A 209 -7.32 -10.98 -13.54
N PRO A 210 -7.66 -9.83 -12.92
CA PRO A 210 -7.28 -9.53 -11.54
C PRO A 210 -8.00 -10.40 -10.50
N MET A 211 -8.96 -11.27 -10.91
CA MET A 211 -9.59 -12.27 -10.04
C MET A 211 -8.87 -13.63 -10.03
N ASP A 212 -7.78 -13.79 -10.79
CA ASP A 212 -7.03 -15.06 -10.84
C ASP A 212 -6.41 -15.38 -9.48
N LYS A 213 -6.85 -16.47 -8.85
CA LYS A 213 -6.39 -16.88 -7.51
C LYS A 213 -4.91 -17.27 -7.46
N ASN A 214 -4.27 -17.53 -8.61
CA ASN A 214 -2.82 -17.73 -8.68
C ASN A 214 -2.00 -16.44 -8.47
N LEU A 215 -2.66 -15.28 -8.33
CA LEU A 215 -2.02 -14.01 -8.00
C LEU A 215 -1.80 -13.81 -6.50
N LYS A 216 -2.46 -14.62 -5.66
CA LYS A 216 -2.43 -14.50 -4.19
C LYS A 216 -0.99 -14.62 -3.68
N SER A 217 -0.51 -13.58 -2.99
CA SER A 217 0.84 -13.57 -2.39
C SER A 217 1.06 -14.78 -1.48
N ILE A 218 2.13 -15.52 -1.72
CA ILE A 218 2.57 -16.61 -0.84
C ILE A 218 3.31 -16.05 0.38
N GLU A 219 3.60 -16.89 1.36
CA GLU A 219 4.26 -16.47 2.59
C GLU A 219 5.63 -15.82 2.33
N TRP A 220 5.91 -14.69 2.99
CA TRP A 220 7.16 -13.97 2.78
C TRP A 220 8.30 -14.65 3.53
N ASN A 221 9.32 -15.15 2.82
CA ASN A 221 10.36 -16.00 3.43
C ASN A 221 11.63 -15.25 3.88
N TRP A 222 11.63 -13.91 3.86
CA TRP A 222 12.75 -13.12 4.36
C TRP A 222 12.97 -13.35 5.87
N GLY A 223 14.23 -13.39 6.31
CA GLY A 223 14.58 -13.51 7.74
C GLY A 223 14.43 -14.89 8.39
N ARG A 224 13.80 -15.88 7.73
CA ARG A 224 13.59 -17.23 8.30
C ARG A 224 14.81 -18.16 8.28
N ASN A 225 15.79 -17.93 7.41
CA ASN A 225 17.01 -18.75 7.29
C ASN A 225 18.26 -17.85 7.27
N ASP A 226 19.35 -18.27 7.93
CA ASP A 226 20.67 -17.60 7.88
C ASP A 226 21.22 -17.45 6.45
N GLN A 227 20.70 -18.23 5.49
CA GLN A 227 21.00 -18.07 4.07
C GLN A 227 20.52 -16.73 3.48
N ASN A 228 19.46 -16.10 4.00
CA ASN A 228 19.00 -14.79 3.50
C ASN A 228 19.92 -13.65 3.97
N LYS A 229 20.59 -13.79 5.13
CA LYS A 229 21.72 -12.93 5.49
C LYS A 229 22.88 -13.10 4.49
N SER A 230 23.06 -14.33 3.99
CA SER A 230 24.06 -14.64 2.94
C SER A 230 23.67 -14.14 1.54
N ILE A 231 22.39 -13.92 1.21
CA ILE A 231 21.99 -13.30 -0.07
C ILE A 231 22.51 -11.87 -0.15
N LEU A 232 22.49 -11.13 0.97
CA LEU A 232 23.18 -9.85 1.08
C LEU A 232 24.69 -10.01 0.81
N GLY A 233 25.34 -10.99 1.42
CA GLY A 233 26.77 -11.28 1.22
C GLY A 233 27.14 -11.69 -0.21
N ARG A 234 26.33 -12.52 -0.88
CA ARG A 234 26.56 -12.99 -2.26
C ARG A 234 26.27 -11.89 -3.29
N ALA A 235 25.19 -11.14 -3.10
CA ALA A 235 24.80 -10.09 -4.05
C ALA A 235 25.68 -8.83 -3.91
N VAL A 236 26.26 -8.57 -2.73
CA VAL A 236 27.33 -7.56 -2.54
C VAL A 236 28.64 -8.02 -3.17
N ASN A 237 29.00 -9.31 -3.08
CA ASN A 237 30.25 -9.84 -3.66
C ASN A 237 30.21 -10.03 -5.19
N GLN A 238 29.05 -10.19 -5.81
CA GLN A 238 28.93 -10.49 -7.25
C GLN A 238 28.68 -9.27 -8.16
N LYS A 239 28.85 -8.02 -7.70
CA LYS A 239 28.59 -6.79 -8.51
C LYS A 239 27.18 -6.74 -9.17
N PHE A 240 26.20 -7.53 -8.69
CA PHE A 240 24.84 -7.52 -9.25
C PHE A 240 24.07 -6.24 -8.91
N TYR A 241 24.50 -5.50 -7.88
CA TYR A 241 23.94 -4.20 -7.57
C TYR A 241 24.71 -3.09 -8.28
N ARG A 242 24.10 -2.53 -9.33
CA ARG A 242 24.47 -1.19 -9.80
C ARG A 242 24.24 -0.21 -8.64
N ARG A 243 25.33 0.32 -8.11
CA ARG A 243 25.34 1.36 -7.08
C ARG A 243 24.72 2.61 -7.69
N GLY A 244 23.42 2.83 -7.47
CA GLY A 244 22.71 3.93 -8.12
C GLY A 244 21.30 4.12 -7.59
N THR A 245 21.07 5.35 -7.10
CA THR A 245 19.81 6.04 -6.84
C THR A 245 18.97 5.55 -5.66
N LYS A 246 18.76 6.49 -4.71
CA LYS A 246 17.82 6.39 -3.60
C LYS A 246 16.45 5.97 -4.14
N PHE A 247 15.98 4.82 -3.72
CA PHE A 247 14.63 4.39 -3.97
C PHE A 247 13.77 4.81 -2.79
N TYR A 248 12.70 5.54 -3.05
CA TYR A 248 11.74 5.90 -2.02
C TYR A 248 10.75 4.72 -1.88
N SER A 249 10.68 4.16 -0.67
CA SER A 249 9.41 3.62 -0.19
C SER A 249 8.56 4.79 0.26
N PHE A 250 7.27 4.57 0.47
CA PHE A 250 6.48 5.41 1.37
C PHE A 250 7.26 5.68 2.66
#